data_AF-A0A2T2RMV6-F1
#
_entry.id   AF-A0A2T2RMV6-F1
#
_cell.length_a   1.000
_cell.length_b   1.000
_cell.length_c   1.000
_cell.angle_alpha   90.00
_cell.angle_beta   90.00
_cell.angle_gamma   90.00
#
_symmetry.space_group_name_H-M   'P 1'
#
loop_
_entity.id
_entity.type
_entity.pdbx_description
1 polymer ?
#
loop_
_entity_poly.entity_id
_entity_poly.type
_entity_poly.pdbx_seq_one_letter_code
_entity_poly.pdbx_strand_id
1 'polypeptide(L)'
;MQRRKLTGFGVKPLFEVQWQFLYRWLYGVVEPISGQHFMSEFSHLDSLCFEEFLQTFSQDIILLFQPPYCPEINPIERVWQEFKRWLQWQHFDSIAELQQAISPWVPRLTPRQMRSLTPWD
;
A
#
# COMPACT_ATOMS: atom_id res chain seq x y z
N MET A 1 -39.30 4.16 8.94
CA MET A 1 -40.40 5.00 8.42
C MET A 1 -40.08 6.47 8.72
N GLN A 2 -39.58 7.23 7.74
CA GLN A 2 -39.22 8.64 7.93
C GLN A 2 -40.40 9.52 7.52
N ARG A 3 -41.11 10.11 8.50
CA ARG A 3 -42.17 11.08 8.22
C ARG A 3 -41.54 12.45 8.00
N ARG A 4 -41.76 13.05 6.83
CA ARG A 4 -41.40 14.45 6.57
C ARG A 4 -42.25 15.34 7.49
N LYS A 5 -41.60 16.20 8.30
CA LYS A 5 -42.28 17.21 9.13
C LYS A 5 -42.15 18.57 8.44
N LEU A 6 -43.26 19.26 8.25
CA LEU A 6 -43.28 20.62 7.70
C LEU A 6 -42.71 21.59 8.74
N THR A 7 -41.83 22.49 8.30
CA THR A 7 -41.30 23.60 9.11
C THR A 7 -41.55 24.91 8.39
N GLY A 8 -41.52 26.02 9.15
CA GLY A 8 -41.62 27.36 8.57
C GLY A 8 -40.44 27.66 7.64
N PHE A 9 -40.65 28.55 6.67
CA PHE A 9 -39.60 28.96 5.73
C PHE A 9 -38.39 29.52 6.50
N GLY A 10 -37.21 28.92 6.32
CA GLY A 10 -35.98 29.30 7.01
C GLY A 10 -35.82 28.76 8.44
N VAL A 11 -36.78 28.00 8.97
CA VAL A 11 -36.69 27.42 10.31
C VAL A 11 -36.07 26.02 10.25
N LYS A 12 -34.82 25.90 10.72
CA LYS A 12 -34.18 24.58 10.86
C LYS A 12 -34.87 23.82 12.00
N PRO A 13 -35.40 22.60 11.74
CA PRO A 13 -36.00 21.82 12.81
C PRO A 13 -34.92 21.39 13.83
N LEU A 14 -35.16 21.70 15.10
CA LEU A 14 -34.38 21.20 16.21
C LEU A 14 -34.88 19.77 16.50
N PHE A 15 -34.08 18.76 16.17
CA PHE A 15 -34.33 17.35 16.49
C PHE A 15 -33.28 16.86 17.48
N GLU A 16 -33.63 15.92 18.36
CA GLU A 16 -32.71 15.27 19.31
C GLU A 16 -31.74 14.28 18.66
N VAL A 17 -31.99 13.85 17.41
CA VAL A 17 -31.15 12.87 16.73
C VAL A 17 -30.18 13.56 15.79
N GLN A 18 -28.94 13.73 16.25
CA GLN A 18 -27.78 14.02 15.42
C GLN A 18 -27.08 12.70 15.10
N TRP A 19 -27.05 12.28 13.83
CA TRP A 19 -26.29 11.11 13.40
C TRP A 19 -24.80 11.36 13.66
N GLN A 20 -24.24 10.67 14.64
CA GLN A 20 -22.80 10.63 14.85
C GLN A 20 -22.24 9.55 13.92
N PHE A 21 -21.63 9.98 12.82
CA PHE A 21 -20.85 9.08 11.99
C PHE A 21 -19.54 8.80 12.71
N LEU A 22 -19.47 7.63 13.35
CA LEU A 22 -18.21 7.12 13.90
C LEU A 22 -17.47 6.44 12.74
N TYR A 23 -16.45 7.11 12.23
CA TYR A 23 -15.55 6.54 11.24
C TYR A 23 -14.52 5.65 11.96
N ARG A 24 -14.24 4.49 11.38
CA ARG A 24 -13.15 3.59 11.79
C ARG A 24 -12.25 3.36 10.59
N TRP A 25 -10.96 3.21 10.86
CA TRP A 25 -9.92 3.03 9.85
C TRP A 25 -9.25 1.68 10.04
N LEU A 26 -9.02 0.95 8.96
CA LEU A 26 -8.36 -0.35 8.98
C LEU A 26 -7.02 -0.22 8.23
N TYR A 27 -5.91 -0.42 8.93
CA TYR A 27 -4.60 -0.59 8.30
C TYR A 27 -4.35 -2.07 8.08
N GLY A 28 -3.76 -2.42 6.94
CA GLY A 28 -3.48 -3.81 6.62
C GLY A 28 -2.29 -3.99 5.70
N VAL A 29 -1.51 -5.05 5.94
CA VAL A 29 -0.44 -5.53 5.07
C VAL A 29 -0.79 -6.95 4.64
N VAL A 30 -0.63 -7.26 3.36
CA VAL A 30 -0.92 -8.58 2.79
C VAL A 30 0.28 -9.05 1.99
N GLU A 31 0.76 -10.26 2.26
CA GLU A 31 1.66 -10.98 1.38
C GLU A 31 0.84 -11.64 0.26
N PRO A 32 0.92 -11.18 -1.00
CA PRO A 32 -0.02 -11.59 -2.05
C PRO A 32 0.05 -13.07 -2.44
N ILE A 33 1.22 -13.70 -2.26
CA ILE A 33 1.46 -15.09 -2.71
C ILE A 33 0.96 -16.10 -1.67
N SER A 34 1.26 -15.86 -0.39
CA SER A 34 0.83 -16.76 0.69
C SER A 34 -0.59 -16.46 1.18
N GLY A 35 -1.08 -15.22 0.97
CA GLY A 35 -2.33 -14.73 1.56
C GLY A 35 -2.21 -14.34 3.04
N GLN A 36 -1.01 -14.41 3.61
CA GLN A 36 -0.76 -13.96 4.98
C GLN A 36 -1.04 -12.46 5.08
N HIS A 37 -1.75 -12.06 6.13
CA HIS A 37 -2.11 -10.67 6.33
C HIS A 37 -2.05 -10.29 7.81
N PHE A 38 -1.78 -9.00 8.04
CA PHE A 38 -1.83 -8.37 9.35
C PHE A 38 -2.74 -7.14 9.23
N MET A 39 -3.72 -7.00 10.13
CA MET A 39 -4.70 -5.92 10.10
C MET A 39 -4.93 -5.33 11.49
N SER A 40 -5.21 -4.02 11.57
CA SER A 40 -5.53 -3.34 12.83
C SER A 40 -6.49 -2.18 12.60
N GLU A 41 -7.50 -2.07 13.48
CA GLU A 41 -8.52 -1.01 13.43
C GLU A 41 -8.14 0.16 14.34
N PHE A 42 -8.37 1.38 13.86
CA PHE A 42 -8.08 2.63 14.56
C PHE A 42 -9.23 3.62 14.45
N SER A 43 -9.25 4.58 15.38
CA SER A 43 -10.22 5.66 15.41
C SER A 43 -9.95 6.75 14.36
N HIS A 44 -8.69 6.94 13.94
CA HIS A 44 -8.29 8.02 13.04
C HIS A 44 -7.30 7.55 11.95
N LEU A 45 -7.26 8.27 10.83
CA LEU A 45 -6.24 8.16 9.80
C LEU A 45 -5.21 9.28 10.03
N ASP A 46 -4.23 9.03 10.89
CA ASP A 46 -3.16 9.97 11.22
C ASP A 46 -1.82 9.26 11.44
N SER A 47 -0.76 10.05 11.57
CA SER A 47 0.60 9.55 11.74
C SER A 47 0.80 8.76 13.05
N LEU A 48 0.05 9.06 14.12
CA LEU A 48 0.18 8.36 15.40
C LEU A 48 -0.38 6.95 15.30
N CYS A 49 -1.58 6.81 14.72
CA CYS A 49 -2.20 5.51 14.46
C CYS A 49 -1.34 4.68 13.49
N PHE A 50 -0.75 5.33 12.48
CA PHE A 50 0.16 4.65 11.55
C PHE A 50 1.46 4.19 12.23
N GLU A 51 2.04 4.99 13.12
CA GLU A 51 3.23 4.62 13.88
C GLU A 51 2.97 3.44 14.82
N GLU A 52 1.84 3.43 15.54
CA GLU A 52 1.41 2.31 16.37
C GLU A 52 1.20 1.03 15.55
N PHE A 53 0.58 1.15 14.37
CA PHE A 53 0.48 0.04 13.42
C PHE A 53 1.85 -0.53 13.03
N LEU A 54 2.81 0.33 12.67
CA LEU A 54 4.16 -0.10 12.30
C LEU A 54 4.90 -0.76 13.47
N GLN A 55 4.81 -0.20 14.68
CA GLN A 55 5.43 -0.76 15.88
C GLN A 55 4.90 -2.16 16.22
N THR A 56 3.60 -2.36 16.02
CA THR A 56 2.94 -3.66 16.25
C THR A 56 3.35 -4.66 15.17
N PHE A 57 3.36 -4.23 13.91
CA PHE A 57 3.74 -5.08 12.78
C PHE A 57 5.24 -5.44 12.81
N SER A 58 6.10 -4.55 13.31
CA SER A 58 7.56 -4.77 13.34
C SER A 58 8.04 -5.74 14.41
N GLN A 59 7.15 -6.31 15.24
CA GLN A 59 7.54 -7.31 16.24
C GLN A 59 8.11 -8.58 15.59
N ASP A 60 7.61 -8.95 14.40
CA ASP A 60 8.01 -10.16 13.69
C ASP A 60 8.82 -9.87 12.40
N ILE A 61 8.92 -8.61 11.99
CA ILE A 61 9.55 -8.17 10.74
C ILE A 61 10.40 -6.92 10.98
N ILE A 62 11.64 -6.93 10.50
CA ILE A 62 12.51 -5.74 10.55
C ILE A 62 12.08 -4.77 9.46
N LEU A 63 11.55 -3.61 9.85
CA LEU A 63 11.27 -2.51 8.95
C LEU A 63 12.56 -1.76 8.63
N LEU A 64 12.95 -1.73 7.35
CA LEU A 64 14.06 -0.91 6.86
C LEU A 64 13.50 0.42 6.36
N PHE A 65 13.66 1.47 7.18
CA PHE A 65 13.28 2.82 6.81
C PHE A 65 14.26 3.40 5.78
N GLN A 66 13.72 3.82 4.64
CA GLN A 66 14.50 4.45 3.58
C GLN A 66 14.35 5.97 3.70
N PRO A 67 15.44 6.74 3.56
CA PRO A 67 15.37 8.18 3.59
C PRO A 67 14.57 8.72 2.41
N PRO A 68 13.86 9.84 2.61
CA PRO A 68 13.01 10.42 1.58
C PRO A 68 13.87 10.91 0.41
N TYR A 69 13.39 10.66 -0.81
CA TYR A 69 14.00 11.14 -2.06
C TYR A 69 15.42 10.63 -2.35
N CYS A 70 15.86 9.53 -1.73
CA CYS A 70 17.15 8.90 -1.98
C CYS A 70 17.00 7.52 -2.65
N PRO A 71 16.51 7.44 -3.90
CA PRO A 71 16.38 6.16 -4.60
C PRO A 71 17.73 5.43 -4.79
N GLU A 72 18.84 6.16 -4.83
CA GLU A 72 20.19 5.62 -5.02
C GLU A 72 20.64 4.64 -3.94
N ILE A 73 20.07 4.73 -2.74
CA ILE A 73 20.38 3.83 -1.62
C ILE A 73 19.36 2.70 -1.44
N ASN A 74 18.27 2.70 -2.21
CA ASN A 74 17.26 1.65 -2.17
C ASN A 74 17.65 0.52 -3.14
N PRO A 75 18.07 -0.67 -2.68
CA PRO A 75 18.65 -1.68 -3.57
C PRO A 75 17.64 -2.25 -4.59
N ILE A 76 16.33 -2.13 -4.33
CA ILE A 76 15.30 -2.51 -5.30
C ILE A 76 15.36 -1.64 -6.57
N GLU A 77 15.85 -0.40 -6.47
CA GLU A 77 15.96 0.50 -7.62
C GLU A 77 16.97 -0.03 -8.65
N ARG A 78 18.05 -0.69 -8.21
CA ARG A 78 19.00 -1.37 -9.10
C ARG A 78 18.36 -2.58 -9.80
N VAL A 79 17.51 -3.33 -9.09
CA VAL A 79 16.71 -4.41 -9.69
C VAL A 79 15.73 -3.83 -10.73
N TRP A 80 15.09 -2.70 -10.43
CA TRP A 80 14.22 -2.00 -11.38
C TRP A 80 14.96 -1.49 -12.61
N GLN A 81 16.19 -1.00 -12.46
CA GLN A 81 17.01 -0.58 -13.59
C GLN A 81 17.29 -1.76 -14.53
N GLU A 82 17.70 -2.92 -14.01
CA GLU A 82 17.92 -4.12 -14.83
C GLU A 82 16.63 -4.62 -15.48
N PHE A 83 15.51 -4.56 -14.76
CA PHE A 83 14.19 -4.86 -15.32
C PHE A 83 13.86 -3.94 -16.51
N LYS A 84 14.01 -2.63 -16.35
CA LYS A 84 13.76 -1.65 -17.42
C LYS A 84 14.70 -1.83 -18.61
N ARG A 85 15.96 -2.19 -18.37
CA ARG A 85 16.93 -2.52 -19.44
C ARG A 85 16.59 -3.80 -20.19
N TRP A 86 15.83 -4.71 -19.60
CA TRP A 86 15.30 -5.87 -20.32
C TRP A 86 14.03 -5.50 -21.10
N LEU A 87 13.18 -4.68 -20.51
CA LEU A 87 11.92 -4.22 -21.12
C LEU A 87 12.15 -3.26 -22.29
N GLN A 88 13.28 -2.56 -22.32
CA GLN A 88 13.59 -1.61 -23.39
C GLN A 88 13.45 -2.27 -24.77
N TRP A 89 12.82 -1.55 -25.70
CA TRP A 89 12.57 -1.98 -27.08
C TRP A 89 11.58 -3.14 -27.24
N GLN A 90 10.93 -3.61 -26.16
CA GLN A 90 9.81 -4.53 -26.26
C GLN A 90 8.50 -3.74 -26.42
N HIS A 91 7.66 -4.19 -27.36
CA HIS A 91 6.31 -3.66 -27.57
C HIS A 91 5.31 -4.73 -27.16
N PHE A 92 4.26 -4.31 -26.45
CA PHE A 92 3.18 -5.19 -26.00
C PHE A 92 1.85 -4.55 -26.39
N ASP A 93 0.93 -5.34 -26.93
CA ASP A 93 -0.37 -4.86 -27.39
C ASP A 93 -1.40 -4.81 -26.24
N SER A 94 -1.09 -5.41 -25.09
CA SER A 94 -1.97 -5.39 -23.92
C SER A 94 -1.24 -5.53 -22.57
N ILE A 95 -1.91 -5.13 -21.48
CA ILE A 95 -1.43 -5.34 -20.11
C ILE A 95 -1.29 -6.84 -19.78
N ALA A 96 -2.20 -7.68 -20.30
CA ALA A 96 -2.15 -9.13 -20.07
C ALA A 96 -0.88 -9.75 -20.68
N GLU A 97 -0.50 -9.30 -21.87
CA GLU A 97 0.74 -9.73 -22.53
C GLU A 97 1.99 -9.27 -21.75
N LEU A 98 2.00 -8.02 -21.30
CA LEU A 98 3.05 -7.50 -20.42
C LEU A 98 3.16 -8.36 -19.14
N GLN A 99 2.05 -8.67 -18.47
CA GLN A 99 2.03 -9.51 -17.28
C GLN A 99 2.59 -10.92 -17.56
N GLN A 100 2.21 -11.53 -18.69
CA GLN A 100 2.72 -12.83 -19.12
C GLN A 100 4.22 -12.80 -19.42
N ALA A 101 4.75 -11.70 -19.96
CA ALA A 101 6.17 -11.54 -20.22
C ALA A 101 7.00 -11.29 -18.94
N ILE A 102 6.43 -10.56 -17.96
CA ILE A 102 7.09 -10.25 -16.68
C ILE A 102 7.13 -11.46 -15.74
N SER A 103 6.05 -12.24 -15.68
CA SER A 103 5.93 -13.37 -14.74
C SER A 103 7.10 -14.36 -14.78
N PRO A 104 7.64 -14.76 -15.95
CA PRO A 104 8.83 -15.62 -16.03
C PRO A 104 10.15 -14.85 -15.92
N TRP A 105 10.16 -13.52 -15.94
CA TRP A 105 11.38 -12.73 -15.82
C TRP A 105 11.93 -12.73 -14.39
N VAL A 106 11.08 -12.56 -13.38
CA VAL A 106 11.52 -12.52 -11.97
C VAL A 106 12.28 -13.79 -11.56
N PRO A 107 11.81 -15.02 -11.89
CA PRO A 107 12.54 -16.25 -11.59
C PRO A 107 13.86 -16.43 -12.36
N ARG A 108 14.11 -15.65 -13.43
CA ARG A 108 15.38 -15.72 -14.17
C ARG A 108 16.52 -15.04 -13.43
N LEU A 109 16.24 -14.17 -12.45
CA LEU A 109 17.26 -13.52 -11.65
C LEU A 109 17.94 -14.56 -10.76
N THR A 110 19.18 -14.91 -11.11
CA THR A 110 19.95 -15.88 -10.32
C THR A 110 20.27 -15.31 -8.93
N PRO A 111 20.47 -16.15 -7.91
CA PRO A 111 20.89 -15.69 -6.58
C PRO A 111 22.19 -14.86 -6.59
N ARG A 112 23.06 -15.06 -7.59
CA ARG A 112 24.28 -14.28 -7.79
C ARG A 112 23.98 -12.88 -8.33
N GLN A 113 23.10 -12.78 -9.34
CA GLN A 113 22.66 -11.49 -9.88
C GLN A 113 21.90 -10.69 -8.82
N MET A 114 20.97 -11.32 -8.09
CA MET A 114 20.26 -10.68 -6.99
C MET A 114 21.23 -10.10 -5.96
N ARG A 115 22.20 -10.88 -5.48
CA ARG A 115 23.23 -10.38 -4.55
C ARG A 115 24.06 -9.22 -5.10
N SER A 116 24.36 -9.24 -6.39
CA SER A 116 25.12 -8.17 -7.05
C SER A 116 24.29 -6.88 -7.25
N LEU A 117 22.97 -7.01 -7.36
CA LEU A 117 22.05 -5.88 -7.59
C LEU A 117 21.53 -5.29 -6.28
N THR A 118 21.44 -6.11 -5.22
CA THR A 118 20.93 -5.68 -3.92
C THR A 118 21.97 -5.56 -2.79
N PRO A 119 23.27 -5.25 -3.02
CA PRO A 119 24.15 -4.96 -1.91
C PRO A 119 23.68 -3.70 -1.19
N TRP A 120 23.66 -3.76 0.13
CA TRP A 120 23.54 -2.60 0.99
C TRP A 120 24.96 -2.05 1.15
N ASP A 121 25.32 -1.06 0.34
CA ASP A 121 26.58 -0.31 0.47
C ASP A 121 26.46 0.73 1.60
#